data_AF-A0A5K1BPT4-F1
#
_entry.id   AF-A0A5K1BPT4-F1
#
_cell.length_a   1.000
_cell.length_b   1.000
_cell.length_c   1.000
_cell.angle_alpha   90.00
_cell.angle_beta   90.00
_cell.angle_gamma   90.00
#
_symmetry.space_group_name_H-M   'P 1'
#
loop_
_entity.id
_entity.type
_entity.pdbx_description
1 polymer ?
#
loop_
_entity_poly.entity_id
_entity_poly.type
_entity_poly.pdbx_seq_one_letter_code
_entity_poly.pdbx_strand_id
1 'polypeptide(L)'
;IVEGCMRLPLALKVIGASLKNQGEWKLKETATKIATGRQTVGDPFDQIVGCLESSVESLSDKQRDCFMDFICFPNNKRIRAAAVMDIWVQIRGETELGAFSILKDLADRHLIEVFERR
;
A
#
# COMPACT_ATOMS: atom_id res chain seq x y z
N ILE A 1 -2.40 11.33 13.43
CA ILE A 1 -1.93 9.92 13.58
C ILE A 1 -2.68 9.00 12.62
N VAL A 2 -4.01 8.85 12.72
CA VAL A 2 -4.76 7.90 11.87
C VAL A 2 -4.52 8.11 10.38
N GLU A 3 -4.59 9.36 9.92
CA GLU A 3 -4.34 9.71 8.52
C GLU A 3 -2.88 9.50 8.12
N GLY A 4 -1.93 9.86 8.99
CA GLY A 4 -0.51 9.68 8.72
C GLY A 4 -0.02 8.23 8.78
N CYS A 5 -0.79 7.32 9.39
CA CYS A 5 -0.59 5.87 9.25
C CYS A 5 -1.24 5.31 7.96
N MET A 6 -1.67 6.19 7.04
CA MET A 6 -2.36 5.84 5.79
C MET A 6 -3.61 4.97 5.99
N ARG A 7 -4.19 5.00 7.20
CA ARG A 7 -5.27 4.11 7.65
C ARG A 7 -4.95 2.61 7.50
N LEU A 8 -3.68 2.23 7.39
CA LEU A 8 -3.27 0.83 7.33
C LEU A 8 -3.54 0.20 8.71
N PRO A 9 -4.39 -0.84 8.81
CA PRO A 9 -4.70 -1.48 10.09
C PRO A 9 -3.45 -1.97 10.81
N LEU A 10 -2.47 -2.46 10.06
CA LEU A 10 -1.18 -2.91 10.60
C LEU A 10 -0.37 -1.76 11.20
N ALA A 11 -0.24 -0.63 10.49
CA ALA A 11 0.44 0.56 11.01
C ALA A 11 -0.25 1.13 12.25
N LEU A 12 -1.59 1.18 12.24
CA LEU A 12 -2.37 1.63 13.40
C LEU A 12 -2.19 0.70 14.61
N LYS A 13 -2.16 -0.62 14.39
CA LYS A 13 -1.95 -1.60 15.45
C LYS A 13 -0.55 -1.49 16.05
N VAL A 14 0.47 -1.32 15.20
CA VAL A 14 1.87 -1.20 15.60
C VAL A 14 2.13 0.11 16.36
N ILE A 15 1.69 1.25 15.81
CA ILE A 15 1.81 2.56 16.48
C ILE A 15 0.96 2.59 17.75
N GLY A 16 -0.26 2.06 17.71
CA GLY A 16 -1.12 1.95 18.89
C GLY A 16 -0.51 1.09 20.00
N ALA A 17 0.16 -0.01 19.66
CA ALA A 17 0.88 -0.83 20.62
C ALA A 17 2.08 -0.09 21.23
N SER A 18 2.83 0.68 20.43
CA SER A 18 3.95 1.51 20.90
C SER A 18 3.51 2.63 21.87
N LEU A 19 2.29 3.13 21.69
CA LEU A 19 1.67 4.16 22.53
C LEU A 19 0.93 3.59 23.76
N LYS A 20 0.73 2.28 23.83
CA LYS A 20 0.01 1.64 24.94
C LYS A 20 0.72 1.93 26.27
N ASN A 21 -0.04 2.41 27.26
CA ASN A 21 0.45 2.80 28.58
C ASN A 21 1.49 3.93 28.58
N GLN A 22 1.56 4.74 27.52
CA GLN A 22 2.43 5.91 27.45
C GLN A 22 1.67 7.19 27.80
N GLY A 23 2.38 8.19 28.32
CA GLY A 23 1.78 9.50 28.63
C GLY A 23 1.44 10.32 27.38
N GLU A 24 0.59 11.34 27.54
CA GLU A 24 0.14 12.22 26.44
C GLU A 24 1.28 12.88 25.65
N TRP A 25 2.42 13.13 26.32
CA TRP A 25 3.59 13.74 25.69
C TRP A 25 4.10 12.89 24.50
N LYS A 26 4.10 11.57 24.64
CA LYS A 26 4.59 10.65 23.61
C LYS A 26 3.60 10.55 22.45
N LEU A 27 2.30 10.63 22.73
CA LEU A 27 1.28 10.73 21.69
C LEU A 27 1.46 11.99 20.83
N LYS A 28 1.68 13.15 21.47
CA LYS A 28 1.95 14.43 20.77
C LYS A 28 3.25 14.37 19.98
N GLU A 29 4.31 13.78 20.54
CA GLU A 29 5.58 13.58 19.85
C GLU A 29 5.41 12.70 18.60
N THR A 30 4.77 11.53 18.73
CA THR A 30 4.48 10.62 17.60
C THR A 30 3.60 11.30 16.55
N ALA A 31 2.57 12.04 16.95
CA ALA A 31 1.74 12.79 16.01
C ALA A 31 2.55 13.83 15.21
N THR A 32 3.47 14.52 15.88
CA THR A 32 4.34 15.54 15.26
C THR A 32 5.35 14.88 14.32
N LYS A 33 5.96 13.76 14.70
CA LYS A 33 6.88 12.98 13.84
C LYS A 33 6.20 12.51 12.56
N ILE A 34 5.00 11.92 12.70
CA ILE A 34 4.19 11.46 11.56
C ILE A 34 3.81 12.64 10.66
N ALA A 35 3.36 13.76 11.22
CA ALA A 35 2.92 14.92 10.44
C ALA A 35 4.08 15.63 9.71
N THR A 36 5.28 15.64 10.30
CA THR A 36 6.47 16.27 9.73
C THR A 36 7.26 15.36 8.80
N GLY A 37 6.85 14.10 8.63
CA GLY A 37 7.61 13.10 7.88
C GLY A 37 8.96 12.75 8.51
N ARG A 38 9.24 13.20 9.75
CA ARG A 38 10.45 12.88 10.49
C ARG A 38 10.29 11.51 11.14
N GLN A 39 10.39 10.48 10.33
CA GLN A 39 10.57 9.12 10.80
C GLN A 39 12.06 8.94 11.10
N THR A 40 12.37 8.49 12.32
CA THR A 40 13.74 8.18 12.72
C THR A 40 14.00 6.72 12.47
N VAL A 41 15.10 6.39 11.80
CA VAL A 41 15.55 5.01 11.51
C VAL A 41 15.29 4.10 12.72
N GLY A 42 14.39 3.14 12.55
CA GLY A 42 13.99 2.19 13.59
C GLY A 42 12.59 2.44 14.17
N ASP A 43 11.83 3.42 13.67
CA ASP A 43 10.40 3.55 14.00
C ASP A 43 9.68 2.27 13.57
N PRO A 44 8.77 1.70 14.39
CA PRO A 44 7.93 0.59 13.97
C PRO A 44 7.18 0.85 12.65
N PHE A 45 6.92 2.11 12.29
CA PHE A 45 6.40 2.48 10.98
C PHE A 45 7.41 2.24 9.84
N ASP A 46 8.69 2.57 10.03
CA ASP A 46 9.76 2.32 9.04
C ASP A 46 9.88 0.84 8.71
N GLN A 47 9.72 -0.03 9.71
CA GLN A 47 9.77 -1.47 9.50
C GLN A 47 8.62 -1.95 8.60
N ILE A 48 7.42 -1.40 8.78
CA ILE A 48 6.27 -1.71 7.93
C ILE A 48 6.50 -1.19 6.50
N VAL A 49 7.00 0.04 6.37
CA VAL A 49 7.32 0.63 5.06
C VAL A 49 8.40 -0.19 4.35
N GLY A 50 9.47 -0.58 5.03
CA GLY A 50 10.52 -1.42 4.45
C GLY A 50 10.02 -2.81 4.03
N CYS A 51 9.10 -3.41 4.79
CA CYS A 51 8.44 -4.66 4.36
C CYS A 51 7.59 -4.47 3.09
N LEU A 52 6.86 -3.35 2.98
CA LEU A 52 6.09 -3.03 1.78
C LEU A 52 7.00 -2.73 0.59
N GLU A 53 8.07 -1.97 0.82
CA GLU A 53 9.07 -1.61 -0.18
C GLU A 53 9.72 -2.86 -0.79
N SER A 54 10.22 -3.78 0.05
CA SER A 54 10.79 -5.04 -0.45
C SER A 54 9.79 -5.90 -1.24
N SER A 55 8.50 -5.85 -0.88
CA SER A 55 7.45 -6.54 -1.66
C SER A 55 7.28 -5.91 -3.04
N VAL A 56 7.41 -4.59 -3.17
CA VAL A 56 7.33 -3.85 -4.45
C VAL A 56 8.63 -3.97 -5.26
N GLU A 57 9.81 -3.94 -4.63
CA GLU A 57 11.11 -4.12 -5.29
C GLU A 57 11.27 -5.50 -5.93
N SER A 58 10.58 -6.52 -5.40
CA SER A 58 10.57 -7.87 -5.95
C SER A 58 9.73 -8.04 -7.22
N LEU A 59 9.06 -6.99 -7.68
CA LEU A 59 8.30 -6.97 -8.93
C LEU A 59 9.21 -6.74 -10.13
N SER A 60 8.87 -7.33 -11.28
CA SER A 60 9.48 -6.91 -12.55
C SER A 60 9.09 -5.46 -12.88
N ASP A 61 9.90 -4.78 -13.70
CA ASP A 61 9.63 -3.39 -14.11
C ASP A 61 8.21 -3.22 -14.69
N LYS A 62 7.75 -4.20 -15.48
CA LYS A 62 6.40 -4.22 -16.04
C LYS A 62 5.31 -4.30 -14.97
N GLN A 63 5.46 -5.22 -14.01
CA GLN A 63 4.51 -5.37 -12.91
C GLN A 63 4.49 -4.12 -12.04
N ARG A 64 5.65 -3.50 -11.80
CA ARG A 64 5.75 -2.26 -11.04
C ARG A 64 5.02 -1.11 -11.75
N ASP A 65 5.22 -0.94 -13.04
CA ASP A 65 4.51 0.09 -13.82
C ASP A 65 2.99 -0.11 -13.78
N CYS A 66 2.52 -1.35 -13.93
CA CYS A 66 1.10 -1.69 -13.80
C CYS A 66 0.56 -1.44 -12.39
N PHE A 67 1.35 -1.74 -11.35
CA PHE A 67 0.98 -1.48 -9.96
C PHE A 67 0.90 0.02 -9.65
N MET A 68 1.79 0.84 -10.23
CA MET A 68 1.78 2.29 -10.03
C MET A 68 0.56 2.97 -10.67
N ASP A 69 -0.09 2.35 -11.66
CA ASP A 69 -1.34 2.86 -12.23
C ASP A 69 -2.48 2.91 -11.18
N PHE A 70 -2.40 2.13 -10.09
CA PHE A 70 -3.36 2.22 -8.99
C PHE A 70 -3.35 3.57 -8.27
N ILE A 71 -2.26 4.34 -8.35
CA ILE A 71 -2.15 5.68 -7.75
C ILE A 71 -3.10 6.69 -8.44
N CYS A 72 -3.49 6.42 -9.68
CA CYS A 72 -4.44 7.26 -10.41
C CYS A 72 -5.89 7.11 -9.93
N PHE A 73 -6.19 6.12 -9.09
CA PHE A 73 -7.54 5.87 -8.59
C PHE A 73 -7.76 6.45 -7.19
N PRO A 74 -9.00 6.84 -6.85
CA PRO A 74 -9.28 7.34 -5.50
C PRO A 74 -9.03 6.25 -4.45
N ASN A 75 -8.32 6.61 -3.39
CA ASN A 75 -8.05 5.74 -2.25
C ASN A 75 -9.33 5.12 -1.68
N ASN A 76 -9.26 3.84 -1.30
CA ASN A 76 -10.33 3.07 -0.66
C ASN A 76 -11.62 2.92 -1.50
N LYS A 77 -11.52 2.98 -2.83
CA LYS A 77 -12.63 2.64 -3.72
C LYS A 77 -12.37 1.34 -4.45
N ARG A 78 -13.43 0.53 -4.59
CA ARG A 78 -13.38 -0.67 -5.41
C ARG A 78 -13.31 -0.28 -6.88
N ILE A 79 -12.37 -0.88 -7.59
CA ILE A 79 -12.18 -0.69 -9.03
C ILE A 79 -12.57 -2.01 -9.70
N ARG A 80 -13.20 -1.93 -10.87
CA ARG A 80 -13.49 -3.15 -11.66
C ARG A 80 -12.17 -3.69 -12.19
N ALA A 81 -11.87 -4.96 -11.92
CA ALA A 81 -10.69 -5.65 -12.45
C ALA A 81 -10.55 -5.47 -13.97
N ALA A 82 -11.66 -5.64 -14.71
CA ALA A 82 -11.69 -5.42 -16.16
C ALA A 82 -11.21 -4.02 -16.58
N ALA A 83 -11.61 -2.96 -15.87
CA ALA A 83 -11.18 -1.61 -16.20
C ALA A 83 -9.67 -1.39 -16.00
N VAL A 84 -9.09 -2.04 -14.98
CA VAL A 84 -7.64 -2.00 -14.73
C VAL A 84 -6.90 -2.79 -15.82
N MET A 85 -7.41 -3.97 -16.18
CA MET A 85 -6.83 -4.78 -17.25
C MET A 85 -6.88 -4.05 -18.60
N ASP A 86 -8.00 -3.39 -18.93
CA ASP A 86 -8.14 -2.58 -20.15
C ASP A 86 -7.09 -1.46 -20.21
N ILE A 87 -6.81 -0.81 -19.08
CA ILE A 87 -5.76 0.22 -18.98
C ILE A 87 -4.39 -0.38 -19.28
N TRP A 88 -4.05 -1.53 -18.70
CA TRP A 88 -2.76 -2.17 -18.95
C TRP A 88 -2.61 -2.65 -20.40
N VAL A 89 -3.68 -3.18 -20.99
CA VAL A 89 -3.68 -3.57 -22.41
C VAL A 89 -3.47 -2.35 -23.31
N GLN A 90 -4.20 -1.26 -23.06
CA GLN A 90 -4.19 -0.10 -23.95
C GLN A 90 -2.98 0.83 -23.74
N ILE A 91 -2.58 1.06 -22.49
CA ILE A 91 -1.54 2.05 -22.14
C ILE A 91 -0.17 1.38 -21.99
N ARG A 92 -0.11 0.18 -21.41
CA ARG A 92 1.15 -0.55 -21.17
C ARG A 92 1.48 -1.56 -22.28
N GLY A 93 0.58 -1.76 -23.24
CA GLY A 93 0.78 -2.68 -24.36
C GLY A 93 0.78 -4.15 -23.95
N GLU A 94 0.14 -4.47 -22.82
CA GLU A 94 0.02 -5.85 -22.36
C GLU A 94 -1.03 -6.62 -23.16
N THR A 95 -0.91 -7.95 -23.16
CA THR A 95 -1.96 -8.82 -23.70
C THR A 95 -3.06 -9.02 -22.65
N GLU A 96 -4.26 -9.43 -23.05
CA GLU A 96 -5.32 -9.74 -22.07
C GLU A 96 -4.89 -10.81 -21.05
N LEU A 97 -4.21 -11.86 -21.52
CA LEU A 97 -3.64 -12.90 -20.66
C LEU A 97 -2.50 -12.36 -19.78
N GLY A 98 -1.67 -11.47 -20.31
CA GLY A 98 -0.60 -10.81 -19.57
C GLY A 98 -1.15 -9.93 -18.45
N ALA A 99 -2.14 -9.08 -18.75
CA ALA A 99 -2.83 -8.25 -17.77
C ALA A 99 -3.51 -9.08 -16.67
N PHE A 100 -4.13 -10.20 -17.03
CA PHE A 100 -4.70 -11.14 -16.06
C PHE A 100 -3.62 -11.77 -15.17
N SER A 101 -2.49 -12.21 -15.76
CA SER A 101 -1.37 -12.78 -15.01
C SER A 101 -0.79 -11.77 -14.02
N ILE A 102 -0.60 -10.51 -14.44
CA ILE A 102 -0.12 -9.44 -13.57
C ILE A 102 -1.12 -9.19 -12.44
N LEU A 103 -2.42 -9.10 -12.74
CA LEU A 103 -3.45 -8.90 -11.72
C LEU A 103 -3.41 -10.01 -10.67
N LYS A 104 -3.30 -11.26 -11.13
CA LYS A 104 -3.23 -12.44 -10.27
C LYS A 104 -1.96 -12.41 -9.41
N ASP A 105 -0.80 -12.16 -10.02
CA ASP A 105 0.48 -12.10 -9.30
C ASP A 105 0.48 -11.01 -8.22
N LEU A 106 -0.08 -9.83 -8.52
CA LEU A 106 -0.21 -8.75 -7.53
C LEU A 106 -1.14 -9.16 -6.37
N ALA A 107 -2.21 -9.90 -6.65
CA ALA A 107 -3.13 -10.41 -5.64
C ALA A 107 -2.49 -11.51 -4.78
N ASP A 108 -1.77 -12.45 -5.40
CA ASP A 108 -1.04 -13.54 -4.73
C ASP A 108 0.06 -13.00 -3.82
N ARG A 109 0.63 -11.83 -4.15
CA ARG A 109 1.60 -11.09 -3.33
C ARG A 109 0.96 -10.16 -2.28
N HIS A 110 -0.37 -10.16 -2.16
CA HIS A 110 -1.12 -9.27 -1.25
C HIS A 110 -0.86 -7.77 -1.46
N LEU A 111 -0.45 -7.36 -2.65
CA LEU A 111 -0.31 -5.95 -3.01
C LEU A 111 -1.64 -5.32 -3.41
N ILE A 112 -2.59 -6.15 -3.85
CA ILE A 112 -3.98 -5.77 -4.10
C ILE A 112 -4.94 -6.79 -3.49
N GLU A 113 -6.16 -6.37 -3.19
CA GLU A 113 -7.25 -7.26 -2.79
C GLU A 113 -8.28 -7.38 -3.91
N VAL A 114 -8.62 -8.62 -4.28
CA VAL A 114 -9.64 -8.91 -5.30
C VAL A 114 -10.92 -9.38 -4.59
N PHE A 115 -12.06 -8.84 -5.01
CA PHE A 115 -13.37 -9.19 -4.47
C PHE A 115 -14.24 -9.77 -5.59
N GLU A 116 -14.86 -10.92 -5.34
CA GLU A 116 -15.91 -11.43 -6.23
C GLU A 116 -17.21 -10.65 -6.00
N ARG A 117 -17.93 -10.33 -7.08
CA ARG A 117 -19.30 -9.81 -6.95
C ARG A 117 -20.18 -10.97 -6.47
N ARG A 118 -20.69 -10.86 -5.23
CA ARG A 118 -21.89 -11.61 -4.80
C ARG A 118 -23.14 -10.95 -5.32
#